data_AF-A0A352S0M1-F1
#
_entry.id   AF-A0A352S0M1-F1
#
_cell.length_a   1.000
_cell.length_b   1.000
_cell.length_c   1.000
_cell.angle_alpha   90.00
_cell.angle_beta   90.00
_cell.angle_gamma   90.00
#
_symmetry.space_group_name_H-M   'P 1'
#
loop_
_entity.id
_entity.type
_entity.pdbx_description
1 polymer ?
#
loop_
_entity_poly.entity_id
_entity_poly.type
_entity_poly.pdbx_seq_one_letter_code
_entity_poly.pdbx_strand_id
1 'polypeptide(L)'
;RYRHRHLRMQPVENAYGFARQTNSTVLTLAEFGIASRVYPILFAGDATGKPVPVVLLGVRSDENLFVDADGRWDAAYVPAFVRRYPFVLAEDGGQWNVCIDRAYPGFVDDADSDLGTPLFGDDNEPLPALRGSIDFLEAFQRTFEHAVAFAAELAAHDL
;
A
#
# COMPACT_ATOMS: atom_id res chain seq x y z
N ARG A 1 1.12 -21.44 2.57
CA ARG A 1 -0.06 -21.86 1.76
C ARG A 1 -1.19 -22.47 2.60
N TYR A 2 -1.01 -23.57 3.34
CA TYR A 2 -2.12 -24.21 4.09
C TYR A 2 -2.83 -23.35 5.16
N ARG A 3 -2.12 -22.43 5.81
CA ARG A 3 -2.68 -21.64 6.94
C ARG A 3 -3.70 -20.58 6.53
N HIS A 4 -3.77 -20.19 5.25
CA HIS A 4 -4.61 -19.08 4.79
C HIS A 4 -5.70 -19.52 3.81
N ARG A 5 -5.89 -20.83 3.63
CA ARG A 5 -6.84 -21.39 2.65
C ARG A 5 -8.26 -20.88 2.85
N HIS A 6 -8.68 -20.75 4.10
CA HIS A 6 -10.04 -20.33 4.48
C HIS A 6 -10.16 -18.82 4.68
N LEU A 7 -9.11 -18.06 4.36
CA LEU A 7 -9.10 -16.61 4.57
C LEU A 7 -10.04 -15.94 3.57
N ARG A 8 -10.97 -15.15 4.10
CA ARG A 8 -11.89 -14.30 3.35
C ARG A 8 -11.61 -12.84 3.70
N MET A 9 -11.99 -11.95 2.80
CA MET A 9 -11.82 -10.51 2.97
C MET A 9 -13.16 -9.79 2.78
N GLN A 10 -13.50 -8.91 3.72
CA GLN A 10 -14.66 -8.04 3.65
C GLN A 10 -14.25 -6.55 3.66
N PRO A 11 -15.06 -5.67 3.06
CA PRO A 11 -14.88 -4.22 3.23
C PRO A 11 -14.95 -3.83 4.71
N VAL A 12 -14.18 -2.81 5.09
CA VAL A 12 -14.23 -2.21 6.44
C VAL A 12 -14.45 -0.70 6.30
N GLU A 13 -15.28 -0.13 7.18
CA GLU A 13 -15.59 1.30 7.13
C GLU A 13 -14.40 2.18 7.50
N ASN A 14 -13.50 1.69 8.36
CA ASN A 14 -12.33 2.40 8.89
C ASN A 14 -11.02 1.92 8.24
N ALA A 15 -11.06 1.64 6.94
CA ALA A 15 -10.00 0.97 6.20
C ALA A 15 -8.60 1.61 6.30
N TYR A 16 -8.52 2.90 6.66
CA TYR A 16 -7.28 3.67 6.69
C TYR A 16 -6.82 4.03 8.10
N GLY A 17 -7.47 3.50 9.14
CA GLY A 17 -7.06 3.71 10.53
C GLY A 17 -5.58 3.33 10.80
N PHE A 18 -5.03 2.37 10.06
CA PHE A 18 -3.62 1.97 10.14
C PHE A 18 -2.64 3.09 9.77
N ALA A 19 -3.07 4.05 8.94
CA ALA A 19 -2.22 5.13 8.42
C ALA A 19 -2.26 6.41 9.27
N ARG A 20 -2.99 6.42 10.41
CA ARG A 20 -3.17 7.61 11.27
C ARG A 20 -1.86 8.23 11.75
N GLN A 21 -0.85 7.38 11.96
CA GLN A 21 0.47 7.80 12.45
C GLN A 21 1.50 7.90 11.32
N THR A 22 1.06 7.96 10.06
CA THR A 22 1.96 8.04 8.90
C THR A 22 2.02 9.48 8.40
N ASN A 23 3.13 10.18 8.65
CA ASN A 23 3.28 11.58 8.24
C ASN A 23 3.70 11.78 6.78
N SER A 24 4.15 10.71 6.12
CA SER A 24 4.55 10.73 4.72
C SER A 24 4.50 9.33 4.13
N THR A 25 4.32 9.25 2.82
CA THR A 25 4.37 7.96 2.13
C THR A 25 4.97 8.11 0.74
N VAL A 26 5.60 7.05 0.26
CA VAL A 26 6.22 7.02 -1.07
C VAL A 26 5.18 7.07 -2.18
N LEU A 27 5.59 7.60 -3.32
CA LEU A 27 4.75 7.78 -4.49
C LEU A 27 5.39 7.15 -5.72
N THR A 28 4.60 6.60 -6.64
CA THR A 28 5.08 6.21 -7.97
C THR A 28 4.94 7.37 -8.96
N LEU A 29 5.71 7.38 -10.05
CA LEU A 29 5.64 8.46 -11.06
C LEU A 29 4.25 8.61 -11.67
N ALA A 30 3.54 7.49 -11.87
CA ALA A 30 2.20 7.49 -12.43
C ALA A 30 1.18 8.27 -11.58
N GLU A 31 1.48 8.48 -10.29
CA GLU A 31 0.58 9.17 -9.37
C GLU A 31 0.83 10.68 -9.30
N PHE A 32 1.96 11.19 -9.82
CA PHE A 32 2.35 12.60 -9.63
C PHE A 32 1.25 13.57 -10.07
N GLY A 33 0.63 13.32 -11.22
CA GLY A 33 -0.41 14.20 -11.77
C GLY A 33 -1.68 14.29 -10.90
N ILE A 34 -2.08 13.19 -10.26
CA ILE A 34 -3.28 13.19 -9.40
C ILE A 34 -2.93 13.57 -7.95
N ALA A 35 -1.80 13.10 -7.44
CA ALA A 35 -1.35 13.36 -6.08
C ALA A 35 -0.96 14.83 -5.87
N SER A 36 -0.31 15.49 -6.83
CA SER A 36 0.07 16.91 -6.74
C SER A 36 -1.10 17.87 -6.59
N ARG A 37 -2.33 17.43 -6.92
CA ARG A 37 -3.55 18.23 -6.72
C ARG A 37 -4.03 18.23 -5.28
N VAL A 38 -3.52 17.31 -4.46
CA VAL A 38 -3.99 17.04 -3.10
C VAL A 38 -2.87 17.21 -2.09
N TYR A 39 -1.64 16.83 -2.44
CA TYR A 39 -0.49 16.76 -1.55
C TYR A 39 0.71 17.52 -2.08
N PRO A 40 1.52 18.15 -1.20
CA PRO A 40 2.89 18.48 -1.53
C PRO A 40 3.67 17.20 -1.86
N ILE A 41 4.34 17.19 -3.01
CA ILE A 41 5.30 16.14 -3.39
C ILE A 41 6.70 16.65 -3.03
N LEU A 42 7.44 15.82 -2.33
CA LEU A 42 8.80 16.07 -1.86
C LEU A 42 9.72 14.94 -2.35
N PHE A 43 11.01 15.18 -2.36
CA PHE A 43 12.03 14.13 -2.55
C PHE A 43 12.82 14.01 -1.25
N ALA A 44 12.63 12.90 -0.55
CA ALA A 44 13.25 12.64 0.74
C ALA A 44 14.24 11.48 0.63
N GLY A 45 15.29 11.48 1.44
CA GLY A 45 16.21 10.34 1.52
C GLY A 45 15.50 9.12 2.13
N ASP A 46 15.64 7.96 1.48
CA ASP A 46 15.29 6.67 2.06
C ASP A 46 16.29 6.26 3.17
N ALA A 47 16.17 5.05 3.71
CA ALA A 47 17.07 4.54 4.74
C ALA A 47 18.54 4.46 4.31
N THR A 48 18.82 4.47 3.00
CA THR A 48 20.15 4.48 2.41
C THR A 48 20.61 5.89 2.00
N GLY A 49 19.77 6.91 2.20
CA GLY A 49 20.00 8.28 1.78
C GLY A 49 19.69 8.55 0.31
N LYS A 50 19.15 7.59 -0.44
CA LYS A 50 18.75 7.79 -1.84
C LYS A 50 17.46 8.59 -1.91
N PRO A 51 17.35 9.59 -2.80
CA PRO A 51 16.14 10.37 -2.93
C PRO A 51 15.01 9.50 -3.47
N VAL A 52 13.85 9.56 -2.82
CA VAL A 52 12.62 8.94 -3.26
C VAL A 52 11.48 9.95 -3.21
N PRO A 53 10.55 9.92 -4.17
CA PRO A 53 9.39 10.80 -4.13
C PRO A 53 8.44 10.36 -3.02
N VAL A 54 8.04 11.32 -2.19
CA VAL A 54 7.10 11.14 -1.09
C VAL A 54 6.04 12.22 -1.13
N VAL A 55 4.84 11.90 -0.63
CA VAL A 55 3.83 12.91 -0.31
C VAL A 55 3.86 13.21 1.17
N LEU A 56 3.66 14.48 1.53
CA LEU A 56 3.49 14.90 2.92
C LEU A 56 2.03 14.73 3.34
N LEU A 57 1.82 13.96 4.41
CA LEU A 57 0.49 13.65 4.97
C LEU A 57 0.25 14.35 6.31
N GLY A 58 1.29 14.83 6.97
CA GLY A 58 1.21 15.61 8.20
C GLY A 58 2.48 16.42 8.43
N VAL A 59 2.39 17.46 9.26
CA VAL A 59 3.55 18.33 9.57
C VAL A 59 4.35 17.75 10.72
N ARG A 60 3.67 17.11 11.69
CA ARG A 60 4.31 16.48 12.83
C ARG A 60 4.69 15.03 12.50
N SER A 61 5.65 14.51 13.24
CA SER A 61 5.86 13.06 13.31
C SER A 61 4.59 12.38 13.81
N ASP A 62 4.34 11.16 13.33
CA ASP A 62 3.24 10.31 13.77
C ASP A 62 1.84 10.93 13.60
N GLU A 63 1.67 11.79 12.58
CA GLU A 63 0.41 12.49 12.28
C GLU A 63 0.06 12.36 10.80
N ASN A 64 -1.17 11.93 10.50
CA ASN A 64 -1.75 11.98 9.17
C ASN A 64 -3.03 12.81 9.19
N LEU A 65 -3.00 13.98 8.54
CA LEU A 65 -4.10 14.94 8.48
C LEU A 65 -5.22 14.51 7.53
N PHE A 66 -5.00 13.47 6.72
CA PHE A 66 -5.94 12.95 5.74
C PHE A 66 -6.66 11.69 6.20
N VAL A 67 -6.53 11.30 7.47
CA VAL A 67 -7.33 10.23 8.08
C VAL A 67 -8.24 10.84 9.15
N ASP A 68 -9.55 10.82 8.89
CA ASP A 68 -10.56 11.42 9.77
C ASP A 68 -10.73 10.65 11.10
N ALA A 69 -11.57 11.14 12.01
CA ALA A 69 -11.82 10.49 13.30
C ALA A 69 -12.40 9.06 13.19
N ASP A 70 -13.08 8.73 12.08
CA ASP A 70 -13.67 7.42 11.83
C ASP A 70 -12.69 6.44 11.16
N GLY A 71 -11.54 6.91 10.69
CA GLY A 71 -10.51 6.10 10.04
C GLY A 71 -10.70 6.00 8.53
N ARG A 72 -11.46 6.93 7.96
CA ARG A 72 -11.64 7.10 6.52
C ARG A 72 -10.59 8.08 5.99
N TRP A 73 -10.28 7.95 4.71
CA TRP A 73 -9.38 8.87 4.04
C TRP A 73 -10.15 10.11 3.58
N ASP A 74 -9.81 11.28 4.09
CA ASP A 74 -10.47 12.56 3.82
C ASP A 74 -9.70 13.38 2.78
N ALA A 75 -9.61 12.83 1.56
CA ALA A 75 -9.01 13.51 0.43
C ALA A 75 -9.47 12.88 -0.90
N ALA A 76 -9.35 13.63 -2.00
CA ALA A 76 -9.77 13.18 -3.32
C ALA A 76 -8.93 12.03 -3.91
N TYR A 77 -7.76 11.73 -3.33
CA TYR A 77 -6.86 10.71 -3.84
C TYR A 77 -6.16 9.96 -2.71
N VAL A 78 -6.19 8.62 -2.70
CA VAL A 78 -5.42 7.80 -1.75
C VAL A 78 -4.14 7.29 -2.43
N PRO A 79 -2.94 7.57 -1.91
CA PRO A 79 -1.69 7.06 -2.47
C PRO A 79 -1.70 5.53 -2.62
N ALA A 80 -1.11 5.02 -3.71
CA ALA A 80 -1.06 3.59 -4.02
C ALA A 80 -0.37 2.79 -2.91
N PHE A 81 0.67 3.36 -2.29
CA PHE A 81 1.34 2.73 -1.14
C PHE A 81 0.41 2.51 0.05
N VAL A 82 -0.57 3.39 0.27
CA VAL A 82 -1.60 3.22 1.30
C VAL A 82 -2.63 2.18 0.85
N ARG A 83 -3.07 2.23 -0.41
CA ARG A 83 -4.08 1.30 -0.97
C ARG A 83 -3.65 -0.16 -1.05
N ARG A 84 -2.35 -0.46 -0.96
CA ARG A 84 -1.85 -1.85 -0.98
C ARG A 84 -2.22 -2.63 0.29
N TYR A 85 -2.47 -1.94 1.40
CA TYR A 85 -2.86 -2.56 2.66
C TYR A 85 -4.19 -3.33 2.49
N PRO A 86 -4.31 -4.57 2.98
CA PRO A 86 -3.47 -5.24 3.98
C PRO A 86 -2.32 -6.09 3.42
N PHE A 87 -2.04 -6.00 2.12
CA PHE A 87 -1.04 -6.84 1.46
C PHE A 87 0.32 -6.14 1.36
N VAL A 88 1.39 -6.92 1.53
CA VAL A 88 2.76 -6.44 1.44
C VAL A 88 3.55 -7.38 0.55
N LEU A 89 4.31 -6.82 -0.39
CA LEU A 89 5.28 -7.59 -1.14
C LEU A 89 6.59 -7.64 -0.33
N ALA A 90 7.11 -8.84 -0.11
CA ALA A 90 8.38 -9.07 0.56
C ALA A 90 9.28 -9.91 -0.36
N GLU A 91 10.55 -9.55 -0.45
CA GLU A 91 11.54 -10.36 -1.14
C GLU A 91 12.12 -11.39 -0.17
N ASP A 92 12.12 -12.67 -0.57
CA ASP A 92 12.80 -13.73 0.15
C ASP A 92 13.54 -14.61 -0.88
N GLY A 93 14.87 -14.68 -0.77
CA GLY A 93 15.71 -15.50 -1.66
C GLY A 93 15.60 -15.16 -3.15
N GLY A 94 15.35 -13.88 -3.50
CA GLY A 94 15.15 -13.45 -4.88
C GLY A 94 13.77 -13.76 -5.46
N GLN A 95 12.82 -14.17 -4.61
CA GLN A 95 11.41 -14.36 -4.97
C GLN A 95 10.53 -13.37 -4.22
N TRP A 96 9.60 -12.76 -4.95
CA TRP A 96 8.57 -11.92 -4.36
C TRP A 96 7.45 -12.77 -3.76
N ASN A 97 7.19 -12.55 -2.48
CA ASN A 97 6.13 -13.19 -1.73
C ASN A 97 5.11 -12.15 -1.27
N VAL A 98 3.82 -12.48 -1.37
CA VAL A 98 2.77 -11.65 -0.78
C VAL A 98 2.55 -12.07 0.67
N CYS A 99 2.84 -11.13 1.56
CA CYS A 99 2.52 -11.16 2.98
C CYS A 99 1.21 -10.43 3.26
N ILE A 100 0.55 -10.80 4.35
CA ILE A 100 -0.66 -10.15 4.83
C ILE A 100 -0.44 -9.61 6.24
N ASP A 101 -0.98 -8.42 6.53
CA ASP A 101 -1.13 -7.97 7.90
C ASP A 101 -2.35 -8.64 8.54
N ARG A 102 -2.09 -9.56 9.47
CA ARG A 102 -3.13 -10.32 10.15
C ARG A 102 -3.95 -9.49 11.12
N ALA A 103 -3.46 -8.33 11.52
CA ALA A 103 -4.23 -7.40 12.35
C ALA A 103 -5.32 -6.67 11.55
N TYR A 104 -5.37 -6.85 10.22
CA TYR A 104 -6.40 -6.24 9.39
C TYR A 104 -7.81 -6.72 9.79
N PRO A 105 -8.70 -5.83 10.23
CA PRO A 105 -10.03 -6.20 10.72
C PRO A 105 -10.96 -6.73 9.63
N GLY A 106 -10.61 -6.54 8.35
CA GLY A 106 -11.40 -7.04 7.23
C GLY A 106 -11.11 -8.51 6.88
N PHE A 107 -10.15 -9.15 7.55
CA PHE A 107 -9.93 -10.59 7.38
C PHE A 107 -10.90 -11.39 8.23
N VAL A 108 -11.51 -12.40 7.59
CA VAL A 108 -12.34 -13.41 8.23
C VAL A 108 -11.63 -14.75 8.03
N ASP A 109 -11.15 -15.32 9.13
CA ASP A 109 -10.47 -16.62 9.15
C ASP A 109 -11.39 -17.66 9.81
N ASP A 110 -12.46 -17.99 9.09
CA ASP A 110 -13.48 -18.94 9.52
C ASP A 110 -13.93 -19.77 8.30
N ALA A 111 -13.71 -21.08 8.38
CA ALA A 111 -14.01 -22.01 7.30
C ALA A 111 -15.51 -22.17 7.04
N ASP A 112 -16.34 -21.89 8.05
CA ASP A 112 -17.81 -22.03 7.96
C ASP A 112 -18.50 -20.70 7.64
N SER A 113 -17.75 -19.60 7.53
CA SER A 113 -18.28 -18.27 7.26
C SER A 113 -18.50 -18.02 5.76
N ASP A 114 -19.66 -17.46 5.44
CA ASP A 114 -19.99 -16.93 4.11
C ASP A 114 -19.70 -15.43 3.98
N LEU A 115 -19.27 -14.78 5.07
CA LEU A 115 -18.97 -13.35 5.10
C LEU A 115 -17.69 -13.03 4.33
N GLY A 116 -17.77 -12.03 3.46
CA GLY A 116 -16.65 -11.59 2.63
C GLY A 116 -16.34 -12.52 1.45
N THR A 117 -15.33 -12.10 0.69
CA THR A 117 -14.88 -12.77 -0.54
C THR A 117 -13.73 -13.72 -0.23
N PRO A 118 -13.79 -14.99 -0.65
CA PRO A 118 -12.69 -15.93 -0.45
C PRO A 118 -11.45 -15.52 -1.25
N LEU A 119 -10.27 -15.72 -0.67
CA LEU A 119 -9.00 -15.40 -1.32
C LEU A 119 -8.37 -16.58 -2.07
N PHE A 120 -8.76 -17.81 -1.72
CA PHE A 120 -8.25 -19.05 -2.33
C PHE A 120 -9.39 -19.98 -2.75
N GLY A 121 -9.16 -20.73 -3.83
CA GLY A 121 -10.04 -21.79 -4.31
C GLY A 121 -9.80 -23.12 -3.60
N ASP A 122 -10.61 -24.12 -3.92
CA ASP A 122 -10.50 -25.46 -3.33
C ASP A 122 -9.17 -26.16 -3.64
N ASP A 123 -8.55 -25.80 -4.76
CA ASP A 123 -7.23 -26.24 -5.22
C ASP A 123 -6.06 -25.50 -4.55
N ASN A 124 -6.34 -24.56 -3.64
CA ASN A 124 -5.40 -23.60 -3.04
C ASN A 124 -4.83 -22.57 -4.04
N GLU A 125 -5.43 -22.40 -5.21
CA GLU A 125 -5.03 -21.34 -6.13
C GLU A 125 -5.63 -19.99 -5.71
N PRO A 126 -4.91 -18.87 -5.88
CA PRO A 126 -5.44 -17.53 -5.61
C PRO A 126 -6.70 -17.26 -6.45
N LEU A 127 -7.75 -16.73 -5.83
CA LEU A 127 -8.97 -16.27 -6.50
C LEU A 127 -8.82 -14.83 -7.02
N PRO A 128 -9.72 -14.33 -7.88
CA PRO A 128 -9.59 -13.02 -8.52
C PRO A 128 -9.32 -11.85 -7.56
N ALA A 129 -9.89 -11.86 -6.35
CA ALA A 129 -9.64 -10.82 -5.35
C ALA A 129 -8.16 -10.78 -4.89
N LEU A 130 -7.57 -11.96 -4.62
CA LEU A 130 -6.17 -12.06 -4.25
C LEU A 130 -5.25 -11.81 -5.44
N ARG A 131 -5.60 -12.34 -6.64
CA ARG A 131 -4.83 -12.11 -7.88
C ARG A 131 -4.73 -10.62 -8.20
N GLY A 132 -5.86 -9.89 -8.17
CA GLY A 132 -5.84 -8.45 -8.40
C GLY A 132 -4.97 -7.68 -7.40
N SER A 133 -4.91 -8.15 -6.14
CA SER A 133 -4.01 -7.57 -5.12
C SER A 133 -2.53 -7.88 -5.40
N ILE A 134 -2.21 -9.09 -5.85
CA ILE A 134 -0.87 -9.48 -6.30
C ILE A 134 -0.44 -8.62 -7.49
N ASP A 135 -1.29 -8.55 -8.53
CA ASP A 135 -1.01 -7.77 -9.75
C ASP A 135 -0.78 -6.29 -9.42
N PHE A 136 -1.57 -5.73 -8.49
CA PHE A 136 -1.40 -4.36 -8.00
C PHE A 136 -0.05 -4.16 -7.30
N LEU A 137 0.34 -5.08 -6.42
CA LEU A 137 1.61 -5.01 -5.70
C LEU A 137 2.81 -5.07 -6.66
N GLU A 138 2.78 -5.97 -7.63
CA GLU A 138 3.85 -6.08 -8.63
C GLU A 138 3.91 -4.83 -9.53
N ALA A 139 2.76 -4.32 -9.96
CA ALA A 139 2.70 -3.08 -10.74
C ALA A 139 3.22 -1.88 -9.94
N PHE A 140 2.86 -1.79 -8.65
CA PHE A 140 3.37 -0.77 -7.74
C PHE A 140 4.90 -0.87 -7.62
N GLN A 141 5.45 -2.06 -7.37
CA GLN A 141 6.89 -2.26 -7.22
C GLN A 141 7.66 -1.80 -8.47
N ARG A 142 7.25 -2.22 -9.67
CA ARG A 142 7.89 -1.80 -10.92
C ARG A 142 7.82 -0.28 -11.15
N THR A 143 6.65 0.31 -10.89
CA THR A 143 6.47 1.76 -11.09
C THR A 143 7.18 2.60 -10.03
N PHE A 144 7.36 2.05 -8.83
CA PHE A 144 8.15 2.66 -7.78
C PHE A 144 9.64 2.64 -8.10
N GLU A 145 10.18 1.56 -8.65
CA GLU A 145 11.58 1.50 -9.12
C GLU A 145 11.90 2.60 -10.14
N HIS A 146 10.98 2.86 -11.08
CA HIS A 146 11.12 3.98 -12.01
C HIS A 146 11.10 5.34 -11.30
N ALA A 147 10.31 5.47 -10.23
CA ALA A 147 10.24 6.70 -9.43
C ALA A 147 11.53 6.98 -8.66
N VAL A 148 12.16 5.92 -8.12
CA VAL A 148 13.50 6.02 -7.51
C VAL A 148 14.53 6.43 -8.54
N ALA A 149 14.53 5.83 -9.72
CA ALA A 149 15.46 6.18 -10.80
C ALA A 149 15.29 7.64 -11.25
N PHE A 150 14.05 8.11 -11.38
CA PHE A 150 13.75 9.50 -11.70
C PHE A 150 14.25 10.48 -10.62
N ALA A 151 14.00 10.18 -9.34
CA ALA A 151 14.47 11.02 -8.24
C ALA A 151 16.01 11.06 -8.16
N ALA A 152 16.69 9.94 -8.47
CA ALA A 152 18.13 9.90 -8.57
C ALA A 152 18.66 10.80 -9.70
N GLU A 153 17.98 10.82 -10.85
CA GLU A 153 18.35 11.70 -11.96
C GLU A 153 18.18 13.18 -11.61
N LEU A 154 17.10 13.56 -10.94
CA LEU A 154 16.91 14.94 -10.45
C LEU A 154 18.06 15.36 -9.52
N ALA A 155 18.41 14.51 -8.55
CA ALA A 155 19.50 14.78 -7.64
C ALA A 155 20.87 14.87 -8.35
N ALA A 156 21.11 14.06 -9.39
CA ALA A 156 22.34 14.14 -10.19
C ALA A 156 22.48 15.46 -10.97
N HIS A 157 21.37 16.18 -11.15
CA HIS A 157 21.28 17.46 -11.84
C HIS A 157 21.06 18.66 -10.90
N ASP A 158 21.17 18.47 -9.58
CA ASP A 158 20.92 19.49 -8.56
C ASP A 158 19.50 20.10 -8.64
N LEU A 159 18.50 19.27 -8.98
CA LEU A 159 17.08 19.61 -9.07
C LEU A 159 16.22 19.03 -7.94
#